data_AF-A0AAD9ISC8-F1
#
_entry.id   AF-A0AAD9ISC8-F1
#
_cell.length_a   1.000
_cell.length_b   1.000
_cell.length_c   1.000
_cell.angle_alpha   90.00
_cell.angle_beta   90.00
_cell.angle_gamma   90.00
#
_symmetry.space_group_name_H-M   'P 1'
#
loop_
_entity.id
_entity.type
_entity.pdbx_description
1 polymer ?
#
loop_
_entity_poly.entity_id
_entity_poly.type
_entity_poly.pdbx_seq_one_letter_code
_entity_poly.pdbx_strand_id
1 'polypeptide(L)'
;MRDCFIVGINDKTLLTKLINSAVKDPRISLETIVLHAQVYEATRTKLKKMVPDVEGQVNFTNSRSTGPKKSKLVKQDMCPWCAEPAHPNDKTDCHAQGRQCYACCRMNHLSIECKHPNS
;
A
#
# COMPACT_ATOMS: atom_id res chain seq x y z
N MET A 1 27.36 37.18 3.19
CA MET A 1 26.19 37.27 2.29
C MET A 1 25.36 36.02 2.51
N ARG A 2 24.05 36.13 2.76
CA ARG A 2 23.16 34.97 2.73
C ARG A 2 22.69 34.85 1.30
N ASP A 3 23.10 33.81 0.61
CA ASP A 3 22.75 33.69 -0.79
C ASP A 3 21.23 33.48 -0.96
N CYS A 4 20.60 34.40 -1.69
CA CYS A 4 19.15 34.47 -1.89
C CYS A 4 18.65 33.49 -2.95
N PHE A 5 19.04 32.21 -2.89
CA PHE A 5 18.74 31.20 -3.94
C PHE A 5 17.30 30.63 -3.91
N ILE A 6 16.46 31.10 -2.99
CA ILE A 6 15.10 30.58 -2.73
C ILE A 6 14.04 31.31 -3.58
N VAL A 7 14.43 32.26 -4.43
CA VAL A 7 13.52 33.04 -5.29
C VAL A 7 13.39 32.34 -6.65
N GLY A 8 12.59 31.28 -6.74
CA GLY A 8 12.34 30.61 -8.03
C GLY A 8 11.61 29.28 -7.95
N ILE A 9 11.56 28.66 -6.77
CA ILE A 9 10.81 27.42 -6.57
C ILE A 9 9.35 27.77 -6.26
N ASN A 10 8.47 27.59 -7.25
CA ASN A 10 7.03 27.81 -7.10
C ASN A 10 6.34 26.68 -6.30
N ASP A 11 7.04 25.57 -6.04
CA ASP A 11 6.54 24.46 -5.23
C ASP A 11 6.86 24.67 -3.74
N LYS A 12 5.83 25.04 -2.97
CA LYS A 12 5.95 25.33 -1.52
C LYS A 12 6.48 24.14 -0.71
N THR A 13 6.23 22.89 -1.15
CA THR A 13 6.69 21.69 -0.43
C THR A 13 8.17 21.44 -0.64
N LEU A 14 8.64 21.61 -1.87
CA LEU A 14 10.07 21.54 -2.20
C LEU A 14 10.82 22.68 -1.49
N LEU A 15 10.25 23.88 -1.50
CA LEU A 15 10.81 25.05 -0.85
C LEU A 15 11.04 24.83 0.65
N THR A 16 10.01 24.35 1.34
CA THR A 16 10.07 24.09 2.79
C THR A 16 11.10 23.00 3.13
N LYS A 17 11.19 21.94 2.32
CA LYS A 17 12.18 20.88 2.51
C LYS A 17 13.61 21.42 2.34
N LEU A 18 13.85 22.20 1.30
CA LEU A 18 15.18 22.78 1.04
C LEU A 18 15.58 23.80 2.10
N ILE A 19 14.65 24.66 2.53
CA ILE A 19 14.87 25.60 3.64
C ILE A 19 15.21 24.83 4.92
N ASN A 20 14.43 23.81 5.27
CA ASN A 20 14.68 23.02 6.48
C ASN A 20 16.02 22.28 6.43
N SER A 21 16.43 21.77 5.27
CA SER A 21 17.74 21.14 5.09
C SER A 21 18.88 22.17 5.18
N ALA A 22 18.72 23.34 4.56
CA ALA A 22 19.71 24.42 4.60
C ALA A 22 19.84 25.08 5.99
N VAL A 23 18.76 25.12 6.77
CA VAL A 23 18.77 25.60 8.16
C VAL A 23 19.47 24.61 9.09
N LYS A 24 19.34 23.30 8.82
CA LYS A 24 19.99 22.24 9.63
C LYS A 24 21.47 22.09 9.32
N ASP A 25 21.87 22.28 8.07
CA ASP A 25 23.27 22.22 7.66
C ASP A 25 23.69 23.50 6.94
N PRO A 26 24.42 24.41 7.62
CA PRO A 26 24.88 25.66 7.03
C PRO A 26 25.98 25.47 5.98
N ARG A 27 26.45 24.23 5.74
CA ARG A 27 27.45 23.89 4.72
C ARG A 27 26.84 23.31 3.46
N ILE A 28 25.52 23.35 3.31
CA ILE A 28 24.85 22.84 2.12
C ILE A 28 25.38 23.58 0.87
N SER A 29 25.95 22.83 -0.07
CA SER A 29 26.48 23.39 -1.31
C SER A 29 25.37 23.60 -2.33
N LEU A 30 25.58 24.53 -3.26
CA LEU A 30 24.67 24.77 -4.39
C LEU A 30 24.40 23.49 -5.19
N GLU A 31 25.44 22.68 -5.41
CA GLU A 31 25.35 21.40 -6.13
C GLU A 31 24.41 20.42 -5.43
N THR A 32 24.45 20.37 -4.09
CA THR A 32 23.58 19.52 -3.29
C THR A 32 22.11 19.93 -3.42
N ILE A 33 21.83 21.23 -3.46
CA ILE A 33 20.48 21.78 -3.64
C ILE A 33 19.95 21.46 -5.04
N VAL A 34 20.78 21.64 -6.07
CA VAL A 34 20.42 21.31 -7.46
C VAL A 34 20.11 19.82 -7.59
N LEU A 35 20.92 18.95 -6.99
CA LEU A 35 20.70 17.51 -6.99
C LEU A 35 19.35 17.15 -6.33
N HIS A 36 19.04 17.75 -5.18
CA HIS A 36 17.75 17.54 -4.51
C HIS A 36 16.56 17.99 -5.36
N ALA A 37 16.66 19.12 -6.06
CA ALA A 37 15.62 19.59 -6.96
C ALA A 37 15.40 18.63 -8.14
N GLN A 38 16.47 18.12 -8.75
CA GLN A 38 16.41 17.14 -9.84
C GLN A 38 15.75 15.82 -9.39
N VAL A 39 16.14 15.30 -8.22
CA VAL A 39 15.54 14.10 -7.64
C VAL A 39 14.06 14.31 -7.34
N TYR A 40 13.67 15.49 -6.86
CA TYR A 40 12.27 15.82 -6.60
C TYR A 40 11.43 15.79 -7.89
N GLU A 41 11.89 16.44 -8.97
CA GLU A 41 11.18 16.43 -10.26
C GLU A 41 11.09 15.03 -10.87
N ALA A 42 12.17 14.22 -10.77
CA ALA A 42 12.16 12.83 -11.22
C ALA A 42 11.13 11.98 -10.44
N THR A 43 11.09 12.14 -9.13
CA THR A 43 10.12 11.46 -8.26
C THR A 43 8.70 11.90 -8.56
N ARG A 44 8.47 13.21 -8.73
CA ARG A 44 7.16 13.77 -9.08
C ARG A 44 6.66 13.25 -10.42
N THR A 45 7.53 13.14 -11.41
CA THR A 45 7.21 12.59 -12.74
C THR A 45 6.87 11.10 -12.64
N LYS A 46 7.62 10.32 -11.85
CA LYS A 46 7.33 8.92 -11.61
C LYS A 46 5.97 8.72 -10.92
N LEU A 47 5.67 9.55 -9.91
CA LEU A 47 4.38 9.53 -9.22
C LEU A 47 3.23 9.88 -10.17
N LYS A 48 3.37 10.92 -11.02
CA LYS A 48 2.35 11.25 -12.03
C LYS A 48 2.07 10.08 -12.98
N LYS A 49 3.10 9.34 -13.40
CA LYS A 49 2.93 8.14 -14.25
C LYS A 49 2.28 6.97 -13.52
N MET A 50 2.34 6.94 -12.19
CA MET A 50 1.71 5.92 -11.35
C MET A 50 0.29 6.27 -10.92
N VAL A 51 -0.17 7.51 -11.14
CA VAL A 51 -1.58 7.87 -10.98
C VAL A 51 -2.30 7.39 -12.25
N PRO A 52 -3.11 6.31 -12.19
CA PRO A 52 -3.96 5.96 -13.31
C PRO A 52 -4.93 7.11 -13.58
N ASP A 53 -5.18 7.36 -14.86
CA ASP A 53 -6.17 8.29 -15.39
C ASP A 53 -7.51 8.15 -14.65
N VAL A 54 -7.82 9.12 -13.78
CA VAL A 54 -9.05 9.14 -12.96
C VAL A 54 -10.17 9.90 -13.69
N GLU A 55 -10.24 9.84 -15.02
CA GLU A 55 -11.43 10.31 -15.75
C GLU A 55 -12.43 9.18 -16.02
N GLY A 56 -12.13 7.94 -15.60
CA GLY A 56 -12.95 6.76 -15.91
C GLY A 56 -13.58 6.00 -14.75
N GLN A 57 -13.46 6.41 -13.48
CA GLN A 57 -14.12 5.66 -12.39
C GLN A 57 -14.24 6.43 -11.07
N VAL A 58 -15.21 7.34 -10.99
CA VAL A 58 -15.85 7.65 -9.70
C VAL A 58 -17.35 7.61 -9.88
N ASN A 59 -17.98 6.61 -9.25
CA ASN A 59 -19.27 6.75 -8.62
C ASN A 59 -19.46 5.54 -7.73
N PHE A 60 -19.26 5.72 -6.42
CA PHE A 60 -20.28 5.27 -5.47
C PHE A 60 -20.25 6.20 -4.26
N THR A 61 -21.10 7.21 -4.35
CA THR A 61 -21.56 8.05 -3.25
C THR A 61 -22.16 7.18 -2.15
N ASN A 62 -21.78 7.53 -0.94
CA ASN A 62 -22.48 7.25 0.30
C ASN A 62 -24.01 7.45 0.10
N SER A 63 -24.79 6.37 0.15
CA SER A 63 -26.25 6.43 0.14
C SER A 63 -26.82 5.19 0.82
N ARG A 64 -27.33 5.43 2.03
CA ARG A 64 -28.42 4.71 2.72
C ARG A 64 -28.47 3.19 2.58
N SER A 65 -28.17 2.53 3.70
CA SER A 65 -28.83 1.34 4.25
C SER A 65 -29.94 0.77 3.37
N THR A 66 -29.61 -0.18 2.49
CA THR A 66 -30.58 -1.11 1.89
C THR A 66 -29.89 -2.43 1.54
N GLY A 67 -29.90 -3.36 2.50
CA GLY A 67 -29.82 -4.81 2.30
C GLY A 67 -28.49 -5.42 1.82
N PRO A 68 -28.13 -6.63 2.28
CA PRO A 68 -26.94 -7.32 1.79
C PRO A 68 -27.17 -7.81 0.36
N LYS A 69 -26.56 -7.12 -0.62
CA LYS A 69 -26.40 -7.68 -1.97
C LYS A 69 -25.40 -8.84 -1.86
N LYS A 70 -25.92 -10.07 -1.93
CA LYS A 70 -25.14 -11.29 -2.11
C LYS A 70 -24.33 -11.14 -3.40
N SER A 71 -23.07 -10.74 -3.28
CA SER A 71 -22.07 -10.99 -4.32
C SER A 71 -22.10 -12.50 -4.56
N LYS A 72 -22.34 -12.92 -5.81
CA LYS A 72 -22.23 -14.32 -6.20
C LYS A 72 -20.80 -14.74 -5.85
N LEU A 73 -20.67 -15.49 -4.77
CA LEU A 73 -19.44 -16.11 -4.34
C LEU A 73 -18.98 -16.97 -5.52
N VAL A 74 -17.91 -16.56 -6.19
CA VAL A 74 -17.17 -17.47 -7.06
C VAL A 74 -16.83 -18.64 -6.15
N LYS A 75 -17.45 -19.80 -6.38
CA LYS A 75 -17.15 -21.01 -5.61
C LYS A 75 -15.66 -21.24 -5.79
N GLN A 76 -14.88 -20.98 -4.75
CA GLN A 76 -13.48 -21.37 -4.74
C GLN A 76 -13.50 -22.89 -4.79
N ASP A 77 -12.91 -23.50 -5.81
CA ASP A 77 -12.83 -24.96 -5.94
C ASP A 77 -11.95 -25.59 -4.83
N MET A 78 -11.20 -24.77 -4.10
CA MET A 78 -10.30 -25.17 -3.02
C MET A 78 -10.66 -24.47 -1.72
N CYS A 79 -10.56 -25.21 -0.63
CA CYS A 79 -10.75 -24.76 0.73
C CYS A 79 -9.54 -23.93 1.20
N PRO A 80 -9.75 -22.67 1.63
CA PRO A 80 -8.66 -21.73 1.96
C PRO A 80 -7.92 -22.07 3.27
N TRP A 81 -8.32 -23.14 3.97
CA TRP A 81 -7.77 -23.51 5.27
C TRP A 81 -6.98 -24.83 5.26
N CYS A 82 -7.31 -25.76 4.36
CA CYS A 82 -6.67 -27.08 4.30
C CYS A 82 -6.07 -27.43 2.93
N ALA A 83 -6.17 -26.55 1.92
CA ALA A 83 -5.76 -26.82 0.53
C ALA A 83 -6.49 -27.98 -0.17
N GLU A 84 -7.52 -28.56 0.46
CA GLU A 84 -8.35 -29.61 -0.11
C GLU A 84 -9.49 -29.02 -0.97
N PRO A 85 -10.19 -29.83 -1.78
CA PRO A 85 -11.37 -29.37 -2.51
C PRO A 85 -12.41 -28.73 -1.59
N ALA A 86 -13.17 -27.78 -2.13
CA ALA A 86 -14.20 -27.06 -1.40
C ALA A 86 -15.18 -28.01 -0.69
N HIS A 87 -15.33 -27.82 0.62
CA HIS A 87 -16.23 -28.63 1.44
C HIS A 87 -17.66 -28.06 1.35
N PRO A 88 -18.71 -28.91 1.36
CA PRO A 88 -20.09 -28.45 1.26
C PRO A 88 -20.52 -27.46 2.35
N ASN A 89 -19.90 -27.53 3.53
CA ASN A 89 -20.16 -26.63 4.65
C ASN A 89 -18.97 -25.70 5.00
N ASP A 90 -18.04 -25.47 4.06
CA ASP A 90 -16.82 -24.62 4.10
C ASP A 90 -15.91 -24.79 5.33
N LYS A 91 -16.44 -24.51 6.52
CA LYS A 91 -15.72 -24.48 7.79
C LYS A 91 -15.97 -25.69 8.68
N THR A 92 -17.17 -26.28 8.72
CA THR A 92 -17.50 -27.36 9.68
C THR A 92 -16.90 -28.71 9.32
N ASP A 93 -16.78 -28.98 8.01
CA ASP A 93 -16.20 -30.23 7.50
C ASP A 93 -14.72 -30.07 7.15
N CYS A 94 -14.13 -28.91 7.45
CA CYS A 94 -12.72 -28.66 7.18
C CYS A 94 -11.85 -29.36 8.22
N HIS A 95 -10.95 -30.23 7.77
CA HIS A 95 -9.96 -30.89 8.63
C HIS A 95 -9.03 -29.91 9.37
N ALA A 96 -8.91 -28.68 8.86
CA ALA A 96 -8.15 -27.63 9.53
C ALA A 96 -8.89 -26.99 10.70
N GLN A 97 -10.21 -27.15 10.80
CA GLN A 97 -11.00 -26.58 11.89
C GLN A 97 -10.57 -27.16 13.23
N GLY A 98 -10.27 -26.28 14.19
CA GLY A 98 -9.80 -26.69 15.51
C GLY A 98 -8.35 -27.20 15.56
N ARG A 99 -7.65 -27.29 14.43
CA ARG A 99 -6.21 -27.61 14.40
C ARG A 99 -5.38 -26.34 14.50
N GLN A 100 -4.24 -26.45 15.19
CA GLN A 100 -3.22 -25.42 15.26
C GLN A 100 -2.21 -25.62 14.12
N CYS A 101 -1.92 -24.55 13.40
CA CYS A 101 -0.87 -24.53 12.39
C CYS A 101 0.50 -24.61 13.06
N TYR A 102 1.37 -25.51 12.57
CA TYR A 102 2.73 -25.66 13.08
C TYR A 102 3.66 -24.50 12.67
N ALA A 103 3.37 -23.81 11.56
CA ALA A 103 4.21 -22.73 11.06
C ALA A 103 4.00 -21.40 11.81
N CYS A 104 2.75 -21.08 12.21
CA CYS A 104 2.45 -19.78 12.84
C CYS A 104 1.70 -19.89 14.17
N CYS A 105 1.49 -21.11 14.68
CA CYS A 105 0.78 -21.38 15.93
C CYS A 105 -0.66 -20.84 16.00
N ARG A 106 -1.28 -20.42 14.88
CA ARG A 106 -2.68 -19.94 14.84
C ARG A 106 -3.62 -21.10 14.51
N MET A 107 -4.86 -20.97 14.95
CA MET A 107 -5.91 -21.99 14.75
C MET A 107 -6.54 -21.93 13.36
N ASN A 108 -7.24 -23.00 12.98
CA ASN A 108 -8.14 -23.07 11.83
C ASN A 108 -7.47 -22.95 10.45
N HIS A 109 -6.22 -23.38 10.31
CA HIS A 109 -5.57 -23.61 9.01
C HIS A 109 -4.42 -24.61 9.17
N LEU A 110 -4.07 -25.31 8.09
CA LEU A 110 -2.91 -26.19 8.04
C LEU A 110 -1.65 -25.42 7.66
N SER A 111 -0.48 -25.97 8.01
CA SER A 111 0.82 -25.38 7.68
C SER A 111 1.05 -25.20 6.18
N ILE A 112 0.42 -26.03 5.34
CA ILE A 112 0.49 -25.95 3.88
C ILE A 112 -0.10 -24.65 3.32
N GLU A 113 -1.21 -24.17 3.90
CA GLU A 113 -1.86 -22.89 3.54
C GLU A 113 -1.38 -21.72 4.40
N CYS A 114 -0.33 -21.93 5.20
CA CYS A 114 0.15 -20.88 6.09
C CYS A 114 0.87 -19.80 5.30
N LYS A 115 0.32 -18.58 5.33
CA LYS A 115 0.92 -17.39 4.71
C LYS A 115 1.94 -16.70 5.61
N HIS A 116 2.25 -17.28 6.77
CA HIS A 116 3.26 -16.72 7.66
C HIS A 116 4.65 -17.07 7.11
N PRO A 117 5.59 -16.11 7.04
CA PRO A 117 6.97 -16.43 6.68
C PRO A 117 7.51 -17.42 7.72
N ASN A 118 8.00 -18.58 7.26
CA ASN A 118 8.75 -19.49 8.13
C ASN A 118 9.93 -18.69 8.73
N SER A 119 9.98 -18.60 10.06
CA SER A 119 11.20 -18.20 10.79
C SER A 119 12.15 -19.37 10.92
#